data_AF-A0A2C1KWR4-F1
#
_entry.id   AF-A0A2C1KWR4-F1
#
_cell.length_a   1.000
_cell.length_b   1.000
_cell.length_c   1.000
_cell.angle_alpha   90.00
_cell.angle_beta   90.00
_cell.angle_gamma   90.00
#
_symmetry.space_group_name_H-M   'P 1'
#
loop_
_entity.id
_entity.type
_entity.pdbx_description
1 polymer ?
#
loop_
_entity_poly.entity_id
_entity_poly.type
_entity_poly.pdbx_seq_one_letter_code
_entity_poly.pdbx_strand_id
1 'polypeptide(L)'
;MSTEKKPPLLAWFVLIGGALFLINALPGFIFLFLMKFNQSGFFHFFSLFYLIIALVIILGAIWAMKRSFDKIKNFHVLKKETNMQDSLLTTSTPSEKTSTTIWPWLVLIPGGLLLVSTGPGIIMLPIMPLFLAAMSTDSGANPDYVPLLIIVIGYGLMIGYITLVVLAIKKLRKREKLN
;
A
#
# COMPACT_ATOMS: atom_id res chain seq x y z
N MET A 1 -36.59 12.32 2.27
CA MET A 1 -35.69 11.18 2.55
C MET A 1 -34.37 11.43 1.84
N SER A 2 -33.44 12.14 2.49
CA SER A 2 -32.11 12.36 1.92
C SER A 2 -31.35 11.03 1.98
N THR A 3 -31.08 10.45 0.82
CA THR A 3 -30.20 9.29 0.74
C THR A 3 -28.79 9.79 0.98
N GLU A 4 -28.34 9.69 2.23
CA GLU A 4 -26.98 10.02 2.65
C GLU A 4 -26.00 9.22 1.77
N LYS A 5 -25.40 9.90 0.79
CA LYS A 5 -24.44 9.26 -0.12
C LYS A 5 -23.21 8.91 0.69
N LYS A 6 -23.05 7.63 1.02
CA LYS A 6 -21.87 7.09 1.70
C LYS A 6 -20.60 7.50 0.92
N PRO A 7 -19.50 7.86 1.60
CA PRO A 7 -18.25 8.20 0.93
C PRO A 7 -17.81 7.03 0.04
N PRO A 8 -17.24 7.29 -1.15
CA PRO A 8 -16.79 6.23 -2.05
C PRO A 8 -15.50 5.58 -1.53
N LEU A 9 -15.63 4.78 -0.47
CA LEU A 9 -14.53 4.10 0.25
C LEU A 9 -13.67 3.25 -0.70
N LEU A 10 -14.32 2.58 -1.65
CA LEU A 10 -13.68 1.79 -2.68
C LEU A 10 -12.78 2.62 -3.60
N ALA A 11 -13.16 3.86 -3.91
CA ALA A 11 -12.35 4.74 -4.76
C ALA A 11 -11.08 5.19 -4.03
N TRP A 12 -11.18 5.47 -2.72
CA TRP A 12 -10.02 5.79 -1.90
C TRP A 12 -9.05 4.61 -1.77
N PHE A 13 -9.58 3.40 -1.58
CA PHE A 13 -8.77 2.18 -1.52
C PHE A 13 -8.03 1.91 -2.83
N VAL A 14 -8.74 2.00 -3.97
CA VAL A 14 -8.13 1.83 -5.30
C VAL A 14 -7.07 2.90 -5.59
N LEU A 15 -7.27 4.13 -5.12
CA LEU A 15 -6.33 5.22 -5.34
C LEU A 15 -5.04 5.05 -4.53
N ILE A 16 -5.15 4.77 -3.22
CA ILE A 16 -3.97 4.53 -2.37
C ILE A 16 -3.26 3.24 -2.79
N GLY A 17 -4.00 2.14 -2.94
CA GLY A 17 -3.45 0.84 -3.30
C GLY A 17 -2.79 0.88 -4.67
N GLY A 18 -3.42 1.52 -5.65
CA GLY A 18 -2.84 1.73 -6.98
C GLY A 18 -1.59 2.59 -6.95
N ALA A 19 -1.55 3.63 -6.11
CA ALA A 19 -0.38 4.51 -5.99
C ALA A 19 0.81 3.80 -5.36
N LEU A 20 0.58 3.05 -4.27
CA LEU A 20 1.59 2.21 -3.62
C LEU A 20 2.10 1.13 -4.57
N PHE A 21 1.21 0.47 -5.29
CA PHE A 21 1.57 -0.53 -6.30
C PHE A 21 2.45 0.09 -7.39
N LEU A 22 2.06 1.26 -7.93
CA LEU A 22 2.84 1.95 -8.94
C LEU A 22 4.23 2.31 -8.41
N ILE A 23 4.34 2.94 -7.23
CA ILE A 23 5.63 3.33 -6.65
C ILE A 23 6.55 2.13 -6.46
N ASN A 24 6.03 1.00 -6.00
CA ASN A 24 6.84 -0.21 -5.77
C ASN A 24 7.20 -0.95 -7.07
N ALA A 25 6.31 -0.94 -8.06
CA ALA A 25 6.53 -1.64 -9.33
C ALA A 25 7.39 -0.83 -10.32
N LEU A 26 7.39 0.50 -10.22
CA LEU A 26 8.07 1.41 -11.14
C LEU A 26 9.59 1.13 -11.27
N PRO A 27 10.35 0.91 -10.19
CA PRO A 27 11.78 0.57 -10.28
C PRO A 27 12.01 -0.74 -11.05
N GLY A 28 11.16 -1.75 -10.80
CA GLY A 28 11.24 -3.03 -11.51
C GLY A 28 10.96 -2.88 -13.00
N PHE A 29 9.98 -2.05 -13.38
CA PHE A 29 9.70 -1.76 -14.78
C PHE A 29 10.82 -0.98 -15.46
N ILE A 30 11.39 0.03 -14.80
CA ILE A 30 12.56 0.76 -15.32
C ILE A 30 13.73 -0.20 -15.53
N PHE A 31 13.99 -1.09 -14.56
CA PHE A 31 15.07 -2.06 -14.65
C PHE A 31 14.86 -3.04 -15.82
N LEU A 32 13.65 -3.61 -15.94
CA LEU A 32 13.29 -4.47 -17.07
C LEU A 32 13.44 -3.77 -18.43
N PHE A 33 13.06 -2.49 -18.48
CA PHE A 33 13.20 -1.68 -19.70
C PHE A 33 14.67 -1.41 -20.06
N LEU A 34 15.51 -1.06 -19.08
CA LEU A 34 16.94 -0.81 -19.29
C LEU A 34 17.69 -2.09 -19.67
N MET A 35 17.36 -3.22 -19.03
CA MET A 35 18.03 -4.49 -19.27
C MET A 35 17.79 -5.02 -20.70
N LYS A 36 16.63 -4.69 -21.29
CA LYS A 36 16.28 -5.06 -22.68
C LYS A 36 17.26 -4.50 -23.71
N PHE A 37 17.88 -3.35 -23.46
CA PHE A 37 18.77 -2.71 -24.44
C PHE A 37 20.13 -3.41 -24.61
N ASN A 38 20.49 -4.35 -23.73
CA ASN A 38 21.86 -4.88 -23.68
C ASN A 38 21.99 -6.39 -23.98
N GLN A 39 20.92 -7.08 -24.38
CA GLN A 39 20.98 -8.49 -24.77
C GLN A 39 20.61 -8.67 -26.22
N SER A 40 21.40 -9.43 -26.99
CA SER A 40 21.09 -9.88 -28.36
C SER A 40 20.67 -11.36 -28.36
N GLY A 41 19.62 -11.73 -29.11
CA GLY A 41 19.19 -13.13 -29.33
C GLY A 41 17.78 -13.52 -28.86
N PHE A 42 17.54 -14.81 -28.62
CA PHE A 42 16.23 -15.42 -28.28
C PHE A 42 15.53 -14.81 -27.04
N PHE A 43 16.29 -14.19 -26.12
CA PHE A 43 15.75 -13.51 -24.94
C PHE A 43 14.93 -12.25 -25.28
N HIS A 44 15.06 -11.70 -26.50
CA HIS A 44 14.25 -10.57 -26.95
C HIS A 44 12.75 -10.87 -27.00
N PHE A 45 12.36 -12.07 -27.41
CA PHE A 45 10.94 -12.41 -27.56
C PHE A 45 10.22 -12.43 -26.21
N PHE A 46 10.81 -13.12 -25.22
CA PHE A 46 10.26 -13.17 -23.86
C PHE A 46 10.27 -11.80 -23.19
N SER A 47 11.38 -11.05 -23.31
CA SER A 47 11.46 -9.68 -22.77
C SER A 47 10.39 -8.75 -23.36
N LEU A 48 10.15 -8.85 -24.68
CA LEU A 48 9.12 -8.06 -25.35
C LEU A 48 7.72 -8.45 -24.87
N PHE A 49 7.45 -9.75 -24.69
CA PHE A 49 6.18 -10.24 -24.15
C PHE A 49 5.93 -9.75 -22.71
N TYR A 50 6.92 -9.86 -21.82
CA TYR A 50 6.83 -9.35 -20.44
C TYR A 50 6.64 -7.82 -20.41
N LEU A 51 7.29 -7.09 -21.31
CA LEU A 51 7.13 -5.64 -21.41
C LEU A 51 5.71 -5.25 -21.85
N ILE A 52 5.10 -5.99 -22.78
CA ILE A 52 3.71 -5.77 -23.18
C ILE A 52 2.78 -6.00 -21.99
N ILE A 53 2.95 -7.11 -21.26
CA ILE A 53 2.12 -7.42 -20.08
C ILE A 53 2.27 -6.32 -19.01
N ALA A 54 3.51 -5.93 -18.72
CA ALA A 54 3.82 -4.84 -17.81
C ALA A 54 3.11 -3.53 -18.20
N LEU A 55 3.18 -3.17 -19.48
CA LEU A 55 2.58 -1.94 -20.00
C LEU A 55 1.05 -1.97 -19.91
N VAL A 56 0.42 -3.11 -20.18
CA VAL A 56 -1.04 -3.31 -20.00
C VAL A 56 -1.44 -3.13 -18.54
N ILE A 57 -0.68 -3.70 -17.60
CA ILE A 57 -0.95 -3.57 -16.16
C ILE A 57 -0.83 -2.11 -15.71
N ILE A 58 0.21 -1.39 -16.16
CA ILE A 58 0.41 0.03 -15.83
C ILE A 58 -0.75 0.88 -16.37
N LEU A 59 -1.12 0.69 -17.64
CA LEU A 59 -2.24 1.42 -18.25
C LEU A 59 -3.56 1.14 -17.53
N GLY A 60 -3.81 -0.12 -17.15
CA GLY A 60 -4.97 -0.52 -16.35
C GLY A 60 -4.99 0.16 -14.97
N ALA A 61 -3.84 0.20 -14.30
CA ALA A 61 -3.70 0.85 -12.99
C ALA A 61 -3.93 2.37 -13.07
N ILE A 62 -3.33 3.05 -14.05
CA ILE A 62 -3.53 4.48 -14.28
C ILE A 62 -5.00 4.76 -14.59
N TRP A 63 -5.64 3.95 -15.42
CA TRP A 63 -7.06 4.10 -15.77
C TRP A 63 -7.98 3.92 -14.55
N ALA A 64 -7.74 2.87 -13.74
CA ALA A 64 -8.49 2.62 -12.51
C ALA A 64 -8.32 3.75 -11.48
N MET A 65 -7.11 4.31 -11.40
CA MET A 65 -6.81 5.44 -10.52
C MET A 65 -7.50 6.72 -10.99
N LYS A 66 -7.47 7.03 -12.31
CA LYS A 66 -8.18 8.16 -12.90
C LYS A 66 -9.68 8.07 -12.62
N ARG A 67 -10.28 6.89 -12.86
CA ARG A 67 -11.71 6.64 -12.60
C ARG A 67 -12.08 6.83 -11.12
N SER A 68 -11.19 6.43 -10.22
CA SER A 68 -11.38 6.58 -8.77
C SER A 68 -11.27 8.04 -8.32
N PHE A 69 -10.32 8.76 -8.89
CA PHE A 69 -10.14 10.19 -8.63
C PHE A 69 -11.36 11.01 -9.05
N ASP A 70 -11.92 10.74 -10.23
CA ASP A 70 -13.12 11.43 -10.72
C ASP A 70 -14.32 11.21 -9.78
N LYS A 71 -14.49 9.99 -9.23
CA LYS A 71 -15.54 9.71 -8.24
C LYS A 71 -15.36 10.49 -6.94
N ILE A 72 -14.12 10.68 -6.47
CA ILE A 72 -13.82 11.45 -5.26
C ILE A 72 -14.04 12.94 -5.51
N LYS A 73 -13.61 13.45 -6.66
CA LYS A 73 -13.81 14.85 -7.05
C LYS A 73 -15.30 15.20 -7.10
N ASN A 74 -16.12 14.35 -7.73
CA ASN A 74 -17.57 14.55 -7.79
C ASN A 74 -18.22 14.48 -6.40
N PHE A 75 -17.73 13.64 -5.49
CA PHE A 75 -18.21 13.60 -4.12
C PHE A 75 -17.89 14.89 -3.34
N HIS A 76 -16.70 15.46 -3.50
CA HIS A 76 -16.34 16.73 -2.88
C HIS A 76 -17.15 17.91 -3.41
N VAL A 77 -17.43 17.94 -4.72
CA VAL A 77 -18.30 18.98 -5.33
C VAL A 77 -19.72 18.88 -4.75
N LEU A 78 -20.32 17.69 -4.76
CA LEU A 78 -21.65 17.46 -4.18
C LEU A 78 -21.72 17.82 -2.69
N LYS A 79 -20.70 17.44 -1.91
CA LYS A 79 -20.64 17.75 -0.47
C LYS A 79 -20.50 19.26 -0.21
N LYS A 80 -19.79 19.99 -1.09
CA LYS A 80 -19.63 21.44 -0.98
C LYS A 80 -20.96 22.16 -1.25
N GLU A 81 -21.73 21.70 -2.23
CA GLU A 81 -23.06 22.23 -2.55
C GLU A 81 -24.06 21.98 -1.42
N THR A 82 -24.10 20.77 -0.84
CA THR A 82 -24.99 20.46 0.29
C THR A 82 -24.67 21.31 1.54
N ASN A 83 -23.39 21.53 1.85
CA ASN A 83 -22.98 22.36 2.99
C ASN A 83 -23.41 23.83 2.85
N MET A 84 -23.41 24.38 1.63
CA MET A 84 -23.86 25.76 1.40
C MET A 84 -25.37 25.91 1.58
N GLN A 85 -26.14 24.86 1.26
CA GLN A 85 -27.60 24.82 1.46
C GLN A 85 -27.97 24.71 2.95
N ASP A 86 -27.26 23.88 3.72
CA ASP A 86 -27.52 23.67 5.16
C ASP A 86 -27.06 24.85 6.04
N SER A 87 -26.05 25.63 5.62
CA SER A 87 -25.60 26.81 6.38
C SER A 87 -26.62 27.96 6.47
N LEU A 88 -27.72 27.91 5.70
CA LEU A 88 -28.82 28.88 5.78
C LEU A 88 -29.94 28.44 6.75
N LEU A 89 -29.95 27.18 7.20
CA LEU A 89 -31.00 26.63 8.05
C LEU A 89 -30.39 25.86 9.24
N THR A 90 -30.34 26.56 10.37
CA THR A 90 -30.51 26.00 11.73
C THR A 90 -29.28 25.45 12.47
N THR A 91 -28.95 26.17 13.53
CA THR A 91 -28.38 25.72 14.80
C THR A 91 -28.97 24.38 15.26
N SER A 92 -28.24 23.28 15.14
CA SER A 92 -28.52 22.07 15.93
C SER A 92 -27.26 21.22 16.15
N THR A 93 -26.98 21.03 17.45
CA THR A 93 -26.26 19.96 18.16
C THR A 93 -24.99 19.32 17.55
N PRO A 94 -23.93 19.12 18.37
CA PRO A 94 -22.72 18.43 17.95
C PRO A 94 -23.04 16.94 17.74
N SER A 95 -23.34 16.56 16.50
CA SER A 95 -23.32 15.18 16.07
C SER A 95 -21.90 14.64 16.32
N GLU A 96 -21.77 13.73 17.29
CA GLU A 96 -20.57 12.94 17.51
C GLU A 96 -20.21 12.26 16.18
N LYS A 97 -19.28 12.88 15.46
CA LYS A 97 -18.58 12.25 14.34
C LYS A 97 -17.87 11.04 14.91
N THR A 98 -18.53 9.89 14.84
CA THR A 98 -17.92 8.58 14.89
C THR A 98 -17.02 8.45 13.66
N SER A 99 -15.87 9.14 13.68
CA SER A 99 -14.84 9.00 12.67
C SER A 99 -14.40 7.54 12.74
N THR A 100 -14.90 6.74 11.81
CA THR A 100 -14.45 5.39 11.59
C THR A 100 -12.93 5.45 11.51
N THR A 101 -12.26 4.83 12.48
CA THR A 101 -10.80 4.86 12.50
C THR A 101 -10.34 4.00 11.32
N ILE A 102 -9.95 4.66 10.23
CA ILE A 102 -9.52 4.03 8.97
C ILE A 102 -8.11 3.43 9.09
N TRP A 103 -7.31 3.93 10.04
CA TRP A 103 -5.90 3.61 10.22
C TRP A 103 -5.59 2.10 10.42
N PRO A 104 -6.34 1.33 11.25
CA PRO A 104 -6.10 -0.11 11.41
C PRO A 104 -6.27 -0.91 10.12
N TRP A 105 -7.26 -0.56 9.29
CA TRP A 105 -7.53 -1.23 8.02
C TRP A 105 -6.44 -0.93 6.98
N LEU A 106 -5.89 0.28 7.02
CA LEU A 106 -4.77 0.68 6.17
C LEU A 106 -3.49 -0.14 6.45
N VAL A 107 -3.27 -0.55 7.71
CA VAL A 107 -2.12 -1.39 8.08
C VAL A 107 -2.40 -2.87 7.81
N LEU A 108 -3.61 -3.33 8.14
CA LEU A 108 -3.97 -4.75 8.05
C LEU A 108 -4.17 -5.26 6.62
N ILE A 109 -4.77 -4.48 5.72
CA ILE A 109 -5.09 -4.97 4.37
C ILE A 109 -3.82 -5.16 3.51
N PRO A 110 -2.92 -4.18 3.37
CA PRO A 110 -1.68 -4.37 2.62
C PRO A 110 -0.77 -5.40 3.30
N GLY A 111 -0.71 -5.37 4.63
CA GLY A 111 0.06 -6.34 5.42
C GLY A 111 -0.43 -7.76 5.25
N GLY A 112 -1.74 -7.98 5.35
CA GLY A 112 -2.40 -9.25 5.14
C GLY A 112 -2.28 -9.75 3.69
N LEU A 113 -2.42 -8.84 2.72
CA LEU A 113 -2.25 -9.19 1.30
C LEU A 113 -0.81 -9.62 1.00
N LEU A 114 0.18 -8.90 1.54
CA LEU A 114 1.58 -9.31 1.47
C LEU A 114 1.76 -10.69 2.10
N LEU A 115 1.26 -10.89 3.32
CA LEU A 115 1.33 -12.15 4.05
C LEU A 115 0.79 -13.33 3.25
N VAL A 116 -0.41 -13.18 2.67
CA VAL A 116 -1.05 -14.22 1.85
C VAL A 116 -0.28 -14.45 0.54
N SER A 117 0.22 -13.38 -0.09
CA SER A 117 0.98 -13.48 -1.34
C SER A 117 2.36 -14.13 -1.17
N THR A 118 2.99 -14.00 0.01
CA THR A 118 4.28 -14.65 0.29
C THR A 118 4.12 -16.13 0.65
N GLY A 119 2.91 -16.56 1.01
CA GLY A 119 2.59 -17.95 1.34
C GLY A 119 3.49 -18.52 2.45
N PRO A 120 3.95 -19.79 2.34
CA PRO A 120 4.82 -20.39 3.35
C PRO A 120 6.20 -19.71 3.46
N GLY A 121 6.58 -18.89 2.47
CA GLY A 121 7.78 -18.05 2.50
C GLY A 121 7.77 -17.00 3.62
N ILE A 122 6.63 -16.76 4.27
CA ILE A 122 6.55 -15.88 5.43
C ILE A 122 7.43 -16.36 6.60
N ILE A 123 7.66 -17.67 6.71
CA ILE A 123 8.50 -18.26 7.75
C ILE A 123 9.97 -17.83 7.56
N MET A 124 10.37 -17.48 6.33
CA MET A 124 11.69 -16.95 6.04
C MET A 124 11.86 -15.47 6.38
N LEU A 125 10.80 -14.65 6.46
CA LEU A 125 10.92 -13.23 6.79
C LEU A 125 11.75 -12.94 8.06
N PRO A 126 11.58 -13.64 9.20
CA PRO A 126 12.41 -13.42 10.38
C PRO A 126 13.85 -13.91 10.25
N ILE A 127 14.12 -14.81 9.32
CA ILE A 127 15.46 -15.37 9.06
C ILE A 127 16.21 -14.50 8.05
N MET A 128 15.50 -13.77 7.18
CA MET A 128 16.07 -12.99 6.09
C MET A 128 17.07 -11.91 6.53
N PRO A 129 16.85 -11.10 7.59
CA PRO A 129 17.86 -10.15 8.06
C PRO A 129 19.18 -10.82 8.47
N LEU A 130 19.08 -12.00 9.10
CA LEU A 130 20.24 -12.78 9.50
C LEU A 130 20.99 -13.34 8.28
N PHE A 131 20.23 -13.81 7.28
CA PHE A 131 20.77 -14.34 6.04
C PHE A 131 21.48 -13.25 5.21
N LEU A 132 20.88 -12.06 5.12
CA LEU A 132 21.48 -10.89 4.48
C LEU A 132 22.74 -10.42 5.20
N ALA A 133 22.76 -10.46 6.53
CA ALA A 133 23.94 -10.15 7.31
C ALA A 133 25.07 -11.16 7.05
N ALA A 134 24.76 -12.46 7.03
CA ALA A 134 25.74 -13.52 6.73
C ALA A 134 26.29 -13.43 5.30
N MET A 135 25.46 -13.11 4.31
CA MET A 135 25.94 -12.86 2.95
C MET A 135 26.78 -11.59 2.85
N SER A 136 26.49 -10.58 3.67
CA SER A 136 27.27 -9.35 3.69
C SER A 136 28.68 -9.55 4.26
N THR A 137 28.90 -10.52 5.15
CA THR A 137 30.22 -10.87 5.67
C THR A 137 31.09 -11.65 4.69
N ASP A 138 30.47 -12.38 3.76
CA ASP A 138 31.18 -13.28 2.83
C ASP A 138 31.87 -12.53 1.66
N SER A 139 31.50 -11.26 1.43
CA SER A 139 32.07 -10.47 0.33
C SER A 139 33.49 -9.97 0.60
N GLY A 140 33.99 -10.03 1.84
CA GLY A 140 35.31 -9.54 2.27
C GLY A 140 35.57 -8.04 2.10
N ALA A 141 34.71 -7.33 1.37
CA ALA A 141 34.83 -5.92 1.00
C ALA A 141 33.91 -5.01 1.83
N ASN A 142 32.97 -5.59 2.58
CA ASN A 142 32.05 -4.84 3.41
C ASN A 142 32.67 -4.57 4.79
N PRO A 143 32.61 -3.34 5.31
CA PRO A 143 33.13 -3.04 6.64
C PRO A 143 32.32 -3.72 7.74
N ASP A 144 32.98 -4.04 8.86
CA ASP A 144 32.47 -4.89 9.95
C ASP A 144 31.15 -4.40 10.59
N TYR A 145 30.80 -3.12 10.44
CA TYR A 145 29.56 -2.56 10.96
C TYR A 145 28.33 -2.85 10.08
N VAL A 146 28.51 -3.23 8.80
CA VAL A 146 27.42 -3.43 7.85
C VAL A 146 26.51 -4.60 8.22
N PRO A 147 27.03 -5.80 8.57
CA PRO A 147 26.18 -6.91 9.02
C PRO A 147 25.37 -6.54 10.27
N LEU A 148 26.00 -5.83 11.21
CA LEU A 148 25.35 -5.38 12.45
C LEU A 148 24.22 -4.39 12.14
N LEU A 149 24.44 -3.46 11.22
CA LEU A 149 23.44 -2.48 10.78
C LEU A 149 22.25 -3.14 10.07
N ILE A 150 22.49 -4.16 9.25
CA ILE A 150 21.44 -4.98 8.61
C ILE A 150 20.57 -5.67 9.66
N ILE A 151 21.17 -6.27 10.69
CA ILE A 151 20.46 -6.95 11.78
C ILE A 151 19.62 -5.94 12.56
N VAL A 152 20.21 -4.82 12.99
CA VAL A 152 19.51 -3.79 13.79
C VAL A 152 18.34 -3.19 13.04
N ILE A 153 18.52 -2.83 11.76
CA ILE A 153 17.44 -2.24 10.95
C ILE A 153 16.39 -3.30 10.61
N GLY A 154 16.81 -4.50 10.20
CA GLY A 154 15.89 -5.57 9.82
C GLY A 154 14.97 -5.99 10.96
N TYR A 155 15.54 -6.26 12.14
CA TYR A 155 14.73 -6.59 13.32
C TYR A 155 13.99 -5.37 13.89
N GLY A 156 14.56 -4.17 13.81
CA GLY A 156 13.88 -2.93 14.22
C GLY A 156 12.60 -2.67 13.41
N LEU A 157 12.66 -2.83 12.09
CA LEU A 157 11.50 -2.71 11.20
C LEU A 157 10.45 -3.79 11.47
N MET A 158 10.90 -5.04 11.69
CA MET A 158 10.01 -6.15 12.09
C MET A 158 9.26 -5.85 13.39
N ILE A 159 9.97 -5.42 14.43
CA ILE A 159 9.37 -5.06 15.73
C ILE A 159 8.40 -3.89 15.57
N GLY A 160 8.77 -2.87 14.80
CA GLY A 160 7.91 -1.72 14.51
C GLY A 160 6.61 -2.13 13.80
N TYR A 161 6.72 -3.00 12.78
CA TYR A 161 5.56 -3.51 12.06
C TYR A 161 4.66 -4.37 12.95
N ILE A 162 5.21 -5.30 13.74
CA ILE A 162 4.45 -6.12 14.69
C ILE A 162 3.72 -5.20 15.69
N THR A 163 4.37 -4.17 16.20
CA THR A 163 3.77 -3.20 17.12
C THR A 163 2.60 -2.46 16.48
N LEU A 164 2.74 -2.01 15.23
CA LEU A 164 1.67 -1.36 14.46
C LEU A 164 0.46 -2.29 14.27
N VAL A 165 0.71 -3.56 13.95
CA VAL A 165 -0.36 -4.58 13.80
C VAL A 165 -1.06 -4.83 15.14
N VAL A 166 -0.33 -4.96 16.24
CA VAL A 166 -0.92 -5.14 17.58
C VAL A 166 -1.77 -3.93 17.98
N LEU A 167 -1.30 -2.71 17.70
CA LEU A 167 -2.05 -1.48 17.96
C LEU A 167 -3.32 -1.40 17.09
N ALA A 168 -3.23 -1.78 15.82
CA ALA A 168 -4.36 -1.84 14.90
C ALA A 168 -5.43 -2.82 15.42
N ILE A 169 -5.05 -4.03 15.83
CA ILE A 169 -5.94 -5.05 16.38
C ILE A 169 -6.57 -4.59 17.70
N LYS A 170 -5.77 -4.04 18.63
CA LYS A 170 -6.28 -3.52 19.91
C LYS A 170 -7.33 -2.43 19.70
N LYS A 171 -7.11 -1.54 18.73
CA LYS A 171 -8.04 -0.43 18.41
C LYS A 171 -9.33 -0.94 17.77
N LEU A 172 -9.26 -1.95 16.91
CA LEU A 172 -10.45 -2.62 16.35
C LEU A 172 -11.25 -3.33 17.44
N ARG A 173 -10.59 -4.08 18.32
CA ARG A 173 -11.26 -4.82 19.42
C ARG A 173 -11.93 -3.90 20.43
N LYS A 174 -11.32 -2.74 20.73
CA LYS A 174 -11.93 -1.73 21.62
C LYS A 174 -13.23 -1.16 21.03
N ARG A 175 -13.32 -1.04 19.70
CA ARG A 175 -14.53 -0.56 19.00
C ARG A 175 -15.64 -1.60 19.02
N GLU A 176 -15.31 -2.88 18.89
CA GLU A 176 -16.28 -3.97 18.94
C GLU A 176 -16.95 -4.09 20.32
N LYS A 177 -16.22 -3.83 21.41
CA LYS A 177 -16.79 -3.83 22.77
C LYS A 177 -17.64 -2.60 23.12
N LEU A 178 -17.60 -1.55 22.30
CA LEU A 178 -18.34 -0.29 22.53
C LEU A 178 -19.62 -0.20 21.71
N ASN A 179 -19.86 -1.16 20.82
CA ASN A 179 -21.08 -1.35 20.05
C ASN A 179 -21.84 -2.57 20.57
#